data_AF-A0A5C7QZT2-F1
#
_entry.id   AF-A0A5C7QZT2-F1
#
_cell.length_a   1.000
_cell.length_b   1.000
_cell.length_c   1.000
_cell.angle_alpha   90.00
_cell.angle_beta   90.00
_cell.angle_gamma   90.00
#
_symmetry.space_group_name_H-M   'P 1'
#
loop_
_entity.id
_entity.type
_entity.pdbx_description
1 polymer ?
#
loop_
_entity_poly.entity_id
_entity_poly.type
_entity_poly.pdbx_seq_one_letter_code
_entity_poly.pdbx_strand_id
1 'polypeptide(L)'
;MNDSNGYAVFLFPQALEALGEAVHPFLQDGPTGPHILCNSIDTGGAFIEMTLEGHSPEGREVSLELMIPSGMVRMIVSTHSDEMFGFGAHMSSKPAAPLPVLGPTAEPANAPSEALPSSAADHDEAAGGAQGDH
;
A
#
# COMPACT_ATOMS: atom_id res chain seq x y z
N MET A 1 14.61 5.47 8.02
CA MET A 1 14.11 4.14 7.63
C MET A 1 12.76 4.01 8.28
N ASN A 2 11.70 4.41 7.59
CA ASN A 2 10.32 4.17 8.02
C ASN A 2 9.46 4.27 6.75
N ASP A 3 9.66 3.28 5.89
CA ASP A 3 8.64 2.90 4.92
C ASP A 3 7.55 2.22 5.76
N SER A 4 6.56 2.99 6.22
CA SER A 4 5.48 2.51 7.09
C SER A 4 4.49 1.66 6.28
N ASN A 5 4.97 0.50 5.83
CA ASN A 5 4.10 -0.59 5.41
C ASN A 5 3.37 -1.12 6.64
N GLY A 6 2.05 -1.13 6.58
CA GLY A 6 1.21 -1.56 7.68
C GLY A 6 -0.21 -1.85 7.23
N TYR A 7 -1.07 -2.18 8.18
CA TYR A 7 -2.45 -2.55 7.92
C TYR A 7 -3.38 -1.84 8.91
N ALA A 8 -4.50 -1.35 8.38
CA ALA A 8 -5.63 -0.91 9.16
C ALA A 8 -6.71 -2.00 9.17
N VAL A 9 -7.07 -2.49 10.35
CA VAL A 9 -8.05 -3.55 10.55
C VAL A 9 -9.32 -2.97 11.16
N PHE A 10 -10.41 -3.09 10.43
CA PHE A 10 -11.73 -2.63 10.85
C PHE A 10 -12.53 -3.80 11.38
N LEU A 11 -13.11 -3.64 12.57
CA LEU A 11 -13.97 -4.62 13.19
C LEU A 11 -15.45 -4.35 12.88
N PHE A 12 -16.28 -5.38 12.94
CA PHE A 12 -17.74 -5.19 12.96
C PHE A 12 -18.15 -4.49 14.28
N PRO A 13 -19.22 -3.67 14.29
CA PRO A 13 -19.71 -3.05 15.53
C PRO A 13 -19.98 -4.05 16.64
N GLN A 14 -20.55 -5.21 16.30
CA GLN A 14 -20.82 -6.29 17.25
C GLN A 14 -19.54 -6.88 17.85
N ALA A 15 -18.41 -6.83 17.12
CA ALA A 15 -17.13 -7.26 17.64
C ALA A 15 -16.56 -6.26 18.66
N LEU A 16 -16.74 -4.96 18.42
CA LEU A 16 -16.35 -3.93 19.40
C LEU A 16 -17.15 -4.09 20.70
N GLU A 17 -18.45 -4.36 20.60
CA GLU A 17 -19.31 -4.64 21.76
C GLU A 17 -18.89 -5.93 22.49
N ALA A 18 -18.57 -6.99 21.76
CA ALA A 18 -18.21 -8.29 22.33
C ALA A 18 -16.82 -8.31 22.97
N LEU A 19 -15.83 -7.65 22.36
CA LEU A 19 -14.47 -7.54 22.88
C LEU A 19 -14.39 -6.51 24.02
N GLY A 20 -15.24 -5.48 23.99
CA GLY A 20 -15.35 -4.46 25.03
C GLY A 20 -14.04 -3.73 25.30
N GLU A 21 -13.81 -3.38 26.56
CA GLU A 21 -12.67 -2.57 27.00
C GLU A 21 -11.29 -3.17 26.66
N ALA A 22 -11.21 -4.47 26.39
CA ALA A 22 -9.94 -5.13 26.07
C ALA A 22 -9.36 -4.66 24.73
N VAL A 23 -10.20 -4.28 23.76
CA VAL A 23 -9.73 -3.85 22.43
C VAL A 23 -9.48 -2.35 22.34
N HIS A 24 -10.08 -1.55 23.23
CA HIS A 24 -9.99 -0.08 23.22
C HIS A 24 -8.57 0.49 23.17
N PRO A 25 -7.57 -0.03 23.91
CA PRO A 25 -6.20 0.50 23.86
C PRO A 25 -5.54 0.38 22.49
N PHE A 26 -6.05 -0.50 21.61
CA PHE A 26 -5.49 -0.77 20.29
C PHE A 26 -6.26 -0.07 19.18
N LEU A 27 -7.40 0.57 19.49
CA LEU A 27 -8.18 1.31 18.52
C LEU A 27 -7.59 2.70 18.30
N GLN A 28 -7.50 3.06 17.03
CA GLN A 28 -7.22 4.40 16.56
C GLN A 28 -8.46 4.96 15.89
N ASP A 29 -8.80 6.21 16.23
CA ASP A 29 -9.83 6.94 15.51
C ASP A 29 -9.26 7.57 14.25
N GLY A 30 -9.95 7.37 13.13
CA GLY A 30 -9.59 7.96 11.85
C GLY A 30 -10.81 8.49 11.10
N PRO A 31 -10.62 9.21 9.99
CA PRO A 31 -11.71 9.73 9.16
C PRO A 31 -12.68 8.65 8.65
N THR A 32 -12.19 7.42 8.54
CA THR A 32 -12.96 6.25 8.08
C THR A 32 -13.54 5.41 9.23
N GLY A 33 -13.42 5.88 10.47
CA GLY A 33 -13.88 5.20 11.69
C GLY A 33 -12.78 4.49 12.49
N PRO A 34 -13.16 3.83 13.59
CA PRO A 34 -12.23 3.15 14.48
C PRO A 34 -11.60 1.92 13.82
N HIS A 35 -10.29 1.78 13.95
CA HIS A 35 -9.51 0.69 13.37
C HIS A 35 -8.30 0.36 14.24
N ILE A 36 -7.76 -0.85 14.07
CA ILE A 36 -6.50 -1.26 14.68
C ILE A 36 -5.39 -1.10 13.64
N LEU A 37 -4.30 -0.42 14.01
CA LEU A 37 -3.11 -0.28 13.16
C LEU A 37 -2.08 -1.35 13.57
N CYS A 38 -1.53 -2.07 12.59
CA CYS A 38 -0.53 -3.12 12.83
C CYS A 38 0.50 -3.21 11.68
N ASN A 39 1.67 -3.78 11.95
CA ASN A 39 2.77 -3.87 11.01
C ASN A 39 2.65 -5.11 10.10
N SER A 40 2.14 -6.21 10.63
CA SER A 40 1.95 -7.47 9.90
C SER A 40 0.65 -8.17 10.30
N ILE A 41 0.11 -8.95 9.37
CA ILE A 41 -1.10 -9.75 9.54
C ILE A 41 -0.89 -11.16 8.98
N ASP A 42 -1.32 -12.18 9.72
CA ASP A 42 -1.60 -13.52 9.21
C ASP A 42 -3.12 -13.78 9.20
N THR A 43 -3.61 -14.34 8.09
CA THR A 43 -5.04 -14.66 7.87
C THR A 43 -5.28 -16.14 7.57
N GLY A 44 -4.26 -17.00 7.70
CA GLY A 44 -4.32 -18.41 7.37
C GLY A 44 -5.12 -19.27 8.35
N GLY A 45 -5.44 -18.74 9.53
CA GLY A 45 -6.10 -19.45 10.63
C GLY A 45 -7.55 -19.03 10.91
N ALA A 46 -8.10 -19.54 12.01
CA ALA A 46 -9.41 -19.11 12.53
C ALA A 46 -9.36 -17.69 13.13
N PHE A 47 -8.17 -17.24 13.50
CA PHE A 47 -7.87 -15.92 14.03
C PHE A 47 -7.06 -15.13 12.98
N ILE A 48 -7.29 -13.82 12.97
CA ILE A 48 -6.41 -12.84 12.35
C ILE A 48 -5.35 -12.52 13.40
N GLU A 49 -4.11 -12.89 13.09
CA GLU A 49 -2.96 -12.65 13.95
C GLU A 49 -2.29 -11.36 13.49
N MET A 50 -2.15 -10.39 14.38
CA MET A 50 -1.62 -9.06 14.08
C MET A 50 -0.43 -8.78 14.97
N THR A 51 0.63 -8.23 14.39
CA THR A 51 1.79 -7.74 15.16
C THR A 51 1.73 -6.23 15.27
N LEU A 52 1.69 -5.72 16.51
CA LEU A 52 1.63 -4.30 16.83
C LEU A 52 2.94 -3.88 17.50
N GLU A 53 3.51 -2.77 17.04
CA GLU A 53 4.60 -2.09 17.73
C GLU A 53 4.04 -1.07 18.71
N GLY A 54 4.47 -1.16 19.96
CA GLY A 54 4.10 -0.24 21.04
C GLY A 54 5.32 0.23 21.81
N HIS A 55 5.08 1.15 22.74
CA HIS A 55 6.09 1.59 23.68
C HIS A 55 5.63 1.25 25.10
N SER A 56 6.53 0.67 25.89
CA SER A 56 6.29 0.46 27.32
C SER A 56 6.25 1.81 28.05
N PRO A 57 5.70 1.87 29.27
CA PRO A 57 5.72 3.08 30.10
C PRO A 57 7.13 3.65 30.34
N GLU A 58 8.15 2.81 30.24
CA GLU A 58 9.57 3.13 30.39
C GLU A 58 10.23 3.57 29.06
N GLY A 59 9.44 3.70 27.99
CA GLY A 59 9.89 4.15 26.67
C GLY A 59 10.64 3.08 25.86
N ARG A 60 10.54 1.80 26.23
CA ARG A 60 11.12 0.70 25.44
C ARG A 60 10.14 0.29 24.35
N GLU A 61 10.66 0.02 23.15
CA GLU A 61 9.87 -0.63 22.11
C GLU A 61 9.46 -2.05 22.55
N VAL A 62 8.18 -2.35 22.41
CA VAL A 62 7.59 -3.65 22.70
C VAL A 62 6.78 -4.08 21.49
N SER A 63 7.04 -5.28 21.00
CA SER A 63 6.20 -5.95 20.00
C SER A 63 5.15 -6.78 20.71
N LEU A 64 3.88 -6.54 20.40
CA LEU A 64 2.73 -7.30 20.90
C LEU A 64 2.08 -8.08 19.75
N GLU A 65 1.60 -9.28 20.06
CA GLU A 65 0.76 -10.06 19.16
C GLU A 65 -0.70 -9.98 19.62
N LEU A 66 -1.59 -9.60 18.71
CA LEU A 66 -3.03 -9.48 18.94
C LEU A 66 -3.77 -10.44 18.01
N MET A 67 -4.57 -11.33 18.58
CA MET A 67 -5.36 -12.31 17.83
C MET A 67 -6.85 -11.98 17.94
N ILE A 68 -7.52 -11.82 16.80
CA ILE A 68 -8.98 -11.56 16.76
C ILE A 68 -9.65 -12.62 15.88
N PRO A 69 -10.78 -13.22 16.29
CA PRO A 69 -11.51 -14.16 15.43
C PRO A 69 -11.80 -13.57 14.04
N SER A 70 -11.54 -14.33 12.98
CA SER A 70 -11.73 -13.88 11.59
C SER A 70 -13.14 -13.34 11.32
N GLY A 71 -14.18 -13.97 11.87
CA GLY A 71 -15.58 -13.52 11.74
C GLY A 71 -15.90 -12.17 12.41
N MET A 72 -15.00 -11.64 13.24
CA MET A 72 -15.15 -10.33 13.88
C MET A 72 -14.54 -9.18 13.06
N VAL A 73 -13.69 -9.51 12.08
CA VAL A 73 -13.02 -8.54 11.22
C VAL A 73 -13.89 -8.24 10.00
N ARG A 74 -14.20 -6.96 9.81
CA ARG A 74 -15.01 -6.47 8.69
C ARG A 74 -14.19 -6.23 7.45
N MET A 75 -12.99 -5.66 7.61
CA MET A 75 -12.15 -5.26 6.49
C MET A 75 -10.70 -5.08 6.95
N ILE A 76 -9.75 -5.44 6.09
CA ILE A 76 -8.31 -5.21 6.29
C ILE A 76 -7.82 -4.38 5.10
N VAL A 77 -7.12 -3.28 5.39
CA VAL A 77 -6.56 -2.37 4.38
C VAL A 77 -5.06 -2.31 4.55
N SER A 78 -4.29 -2.70 3.53
CA SER A 78 -2.85 -2.47 3.51
C SER A 78 -2.55 -1.00 3.17
N THR A 79 -1.74 -0.36 3.98
CA THR A 79 -1.16 0.95 3.68
C THR A 79 0.27 0.72 3.23
N HIS A 80 0.55 1.04 1.97
CA HIS A 80 1.92 1.17 1.48
C HIS A 80 2.25 2.65 1.43
N SER A 81 3.12 3.11 2.32
CA SER A 81 3.62 4.49 2.29
C SER A 81 4.99 4.50 1.62
N ASP A 82 5.02 4.66 0.30
CA ASP A 82 6.16 5.30 -0.36
C ASP A 82 5.88 6.81 -0.34
N GLU A 83 5.96 7.44 0.83
CA GLU A 83 5.67 8.87 1.07
C GLU A 83 4.29 9.40 0.55
N MET A 84 3.40 9.76 1.50
CA MET A 84 2.21 10.62 1.32
C MET A 84 0.90 9.95 0.89
N PHE A 85 0.18 9.37 1.85
CA PHE A 85 -1.28 9.15 1.74
C PHE A 85 -2.02 10.39 2.26
N GLY A 86 -2.52 11.21 1.35
CA GLY A 86 -3.37 12.38 1.65
C GLY A 86 -3.87 13.01 0.36
N PHE A 87 -5.19 13.20 0.20
CA PHE A 87 -5.77 13.93 -0.91
C PHE A 87 -5.50 15.44 -0.74
N GLY A 88 -4.28 15.87 -1.00
CA GLY A 88 -3.87 17.28 -1.04
C GLY A 88 -3.31 17.60 -2.42
N ALA A 89 -3.95 18.54 -3.13
CA ALA A 89 -3.48 19.00 -4.42
C ALA A 89 -2.00 19.43 -4.32
N HIS A 90 -1.14 18.79 -5.11
CA HIS A 90 0.28 19.11 -5.16
C HIS A 90 0.44 20.55 -5.69
N MET A 91 0.61 21.51 -4.78
CA MET A 91 1.23 22.78 -5.16
C MET A 91 2.71 22.48 -5.43
N SER A 92 3.01 22.23 -6.70
CA SER A 92 4.38 22.17 -7.19
C SER A 92 5.04 23.53 -6.98
N SER A 93 5.86 23.66 -5.94
CA SER A 93 6.82 24.76 -5.86
C SER A 93 8.15 24.25 -5.31
N LYS A 94 8.84 23.45 -6.12
CA LYS A 94 10.30 23.38 -6.03
C LYS A 94 10.85 24.62 -6.76
N PRO A 95 11.54 25.57 -6.11
CA PRO A 95 12.26 26.59 -6.82
C PRO A 95 13.36 25.90 -7.63
N ALA A 96 13.37 26.15 -8.94
CA ALA A 96 14.44 25.71 -9.82
C ALA A 96 15.76 26.30 -9.31
N ALA A 97 16.70 25.44 -8.92
CA ALA A 97 18.08 25.86 -8.75
C ALA A 97 18.57 26.35 -10.13
N PRO A 98 19.19 27.54 -10.23
CA PRO A 98 19.72 28.01 -11.50
C PRO A 98 20.86 27.09 -11.93
N LEU A 99 20.72 26.49 -13.12
CA LEU A 99 21.79 25.75 -13.78
C LEU A 99 22.97 26.69 -14.06
N PRO A 100 24.23 26.24 -13.91
CA PRO A 100 25.38 27.06 -14.28
C PRO A 100 25.36 27.31 -15.79
N VAL A 101 25.57 28.57 -16.18
CA VAL A 101 25.66 29.00 -17.58
C VAL A 101 26.90 28.35 -18.20
N LEU A 102 26.70 27.28 -18.98
CA LEU A 102 27.68 26.81 -19.94
C LEU A 102 27.80 27.87 -21.05
N GLY A 103 29.03 28.24 -21.38
CA GLY A 103 29.38 29.37 -22.26
C GLY A 103 28.78 29.34 -23.67
N PRO A 104 29.10 30.35 -24.50
CA PRO A 104 28.34 30.74 -25.71
C PRO A 104 28.47 29.80 -26.93
N THR A 105 28.65 28.49 -26.72
CA THR A 105 28.69 27.49 -27.79
C THR A 105 28.13 26.18 -27.25
N ALA A 106 26.81 26.05 -27.30
CA ALA A 106 26.13 24.76 -27.26
C ALA A 106 24.86 24.87 -28.11
N GLU A 107 24.85 24.09 -29.18
CA GLU A 107 23.82 23.98 -30.19
C GLU A 107 22.51 23.44 -29.56
N PRO A 108 21.32 23.93 -29.96
CA PRO A 108 20.07 23.55 -29.32
C PRO A 108 19.75 22.08 -29.63
N ALA A 109 19.72 21.23 -28.59
CA ALA A 109 19.20 19.87 -28.69
C ALA A 109 17.67 19.91 -28.78
N ASN A 110 17.16 20.24 -29.96
CA ASN A 110 15.77 19.99 -30.33
C ASN A 110 15.73 18.63 -31.04
N ALA A 111 15.53 17.57 -30.27
CA ALA A 111 15.20 16.25 -30.79
C ALA A 111 13.91 15.78 -30.13
N PRO A 112 12.82 15.56 -30.89
CA PRO A 112 11.63 14.90 -30.38
C PRO A 112 11.99 13.49 -29.91
N SER A 113 11.52 13.12 -28.71
CA SER A 113 11.70 11.76 -28.18
C SER A 113 10.76 10.80 -28.93
N GLU A 114 11.27 10.12 -29.97
CA GLU A 114 10.58 9.00 -30.61
C GLU A 114 10.55 7.80 -29.65
N ALA A 115 9.35 7.48 -29.15
CA ALA A 115 9.08 6.25 -28.43
C ALA A 115 9.11 5.08 -29.42
N LEU A 116 10.07 4.17 -29.27
CA LEU A 116 10.04 2.87 -29.94
C LEU A 116 9.58 1.80 -28.94
N PRO A 117 8.35 1.26 -29.05
CA PRO A 117 8.07 -0.04 -28.47
C PRO A 117 8.76 -1.12 -29.32
N SER A 118 9.74 -1.82 -28.74
CA SER A 118 10.18 -3.09 -29.30
C SER A 118 9.14 -4.15 -28.98
N SER A 119 8.26 -4.43 -29.93
CA SER A 119 7.50 -5.68 -29.96
C SER A 119 7.48 -6.18 -31.40
N ALA A 120 8.34 -7.16 -31.69
CA ALA A 120 8.26 -7.99 -32.88
C ALA A 120 9.12 -9.26 -32.70
N ALA A 121 8.44 -10.38 -32.50
CA ALA A 121 8.63 -11.63 -33.27
C ALA A 121 7.71 -12.67 -32.62
N ASP A 122 6.43 -12.71 -33.00
CA ASP A 122 5.88 -13.54 -34.10
C ASP A 122 6.03 -15.04 -33.88
N HIS A 123 4.89 -15.71 -33.74
CA HIS A 123 4.64 -17.00 -34.37
C HIS A 123 3.17 -17.09 -34.79
N ASP A 124 2.94 -16.55 -35.99
CA ASP A 124 2.30 -17.17 -37.15
C ASP A 124 1.02 -18.00 -36.92
N GLU A 125 -0.05 -17.41 -37.43
CA GLU A 125 -1.36 -17.94 -37.76
C GLU A 125 -1.27 -18.87 -38.99
N ALA A 126 -1.86 -20.07 -38.92
CA ALA A 126 -2.28 -20.80 -40.12
C ALA A 126 -3.60 -21.52 -39.87
N ALA A 127 -4.66 -20.92 -40.41
CA ALA A 127 -6.01 -21.44 -40.49
C ALA A 127 -6.13 -22.64 -41.46
N GLY A 128 -7.14 -23.49 -41.24
CA GLY A 128 -7.70 -24.30 -42.32
C GLY A 128 -8.43 -25.59 -41.95
N GLY A 129 -9.75 -25.50 -41.73
CA GLY A 129 -10.74 -26.35 -42.42
C GLY A 129 -10.91 -27.85 -42.08
N ALA A 130 -12.06 -28.14 -41.45
CA ALA A 130 -13.08 -29.14 -41.86
C ALA A 130 -12.84 -30.67 -41.85
N GLN A 131 -13.87 -31.36 -41.31
CA GLN A 131 -14.53 -32.60 -41.80
C GLN A 131 -14.20 -33.98 -41.17
N GLY A 132 -15.26 -34.70 -40.75
CA GLY A 132 -15.40 -36.19 -40.74
C GLY A 132 -15.13 -36.87 -39.38
N ASP A 133 -16.10 -37.41 -38.64
CA ASP A 133 -16.91 -38.63 -38.86
C ASP A 133 -16.10 -39.94 -38.79
N HIS A 134 -16.05 -40.57 -37.60
CA HIS A 134 -16.44 -41.98 -37.30
C HIS A 134 -16.13 -42.35 -35.84
#